data_AF-A0A3D5SID1-F1
#
_entry.id   AF-A0A3D5SID1-F1
#
_cell.length_a   1.000
_cell.length_b   1.000
_cell.length_c   1.000
_cell.angle_alpha   90.00
_cell.angle_beta   90.00
_cell.angle_gamma   90.00
#
_symmetry.space_group_name_H-M   'P 1'
#
loop_
_entity.id
_entity.type
_entity.pdbx_description
1 polymer ?
#
loop_
_entity_poly.entity_id
_entity_poly.type
_entity_poly.pdbx_seq_one_letter_code
_entity_poly.pdbx_strand_id
1 'polypeptide(L)'
;LKQYTERANEIIGERTPDEQKYDREVIRWMRRGKSITKAIAKANEKYPTEALQVDNDSLVEVQAHYEYLAEHDAIMEKLDALKN
;
A
#
# COMPACT_ATOMS: atom_id res chain seq x y z
N LEU A 1 12.20 17.05 3.56
CA LEU A 1 10.95 16.72 2.82
C LEU A 1 11.23 16.31 1.39
N LYS A 2 11.86 17.15 0.56
CA LYS A 2 12.18 16.82 -0.85
C LYS A 2 12.88 15.46 -1.06
N GLN A 3 13.98 15.21 -0.35
CA GLN A 3 14.71 13.93 -0.41
C GLN A 3 13.86 12.72 0.01
N TYR A 4 12.96 12.88 0.98
CA TYR A 4 12.05 11.82 1.41
C TYR A 4 11.03 11.50 0.30
N THR A 5 10.43 12.53 -0.31
CA THR A 5 9.45 12.35 -1.39
C THR A 5 10.08 11.73 -2.64
N GLU A 6 11.31 12.13 -2.99
CA GLU A 6 12.07 11.52 -4.09
C GLU A 6 12.31 10.02 -3.84
N ARG A 7 12.79 9.68 -2.64
CA ARG A 7 13.01 8.28 -2.26
C ARG A 7 11.72 7.47 -2.18
N ALA A 8 10.62 8.07 -1.72
CA ALA A 8 9.33 7.42 -1.68
C ALA A 8 8.82 7.10 -3.09
N ASN A 9 8.97 8.02 -4.04
CA ASN A 9 8.59 7.76 -5.43
C ASN A 9 9.40 6.60 -6.04
N GLU A 10 10.68 6.45 -5.71
CA GLU A 10 11.50 5.31 -6.14
C GLU A 10 11.01 3.97 -5.57
N ILE A 11 10.55 3.94 -4.32
CA ILE A 11 10.11 2.73 -3.64
C ILE A 11 8.68 2.34 -4.06
N ILE A 12 7.80 3.31 -4.19
CA ILE A 12 6.37 3.12 -4.53
C ILE A 12 6.23 2.79 -6.03
N GLY A 13 7.07 3.41 -6.86
CA GLY A 13 6.98 3.35 -8.31
C GLY A 13 5.81 4.16 -8.87
N GLU A 14 5.68 4.16 -10.20
CA GLU A 14 4.51 4.71 -10.86
C GLU A 14 3.31 3.77 -10.70
N ARG A 15 2.13 4.33 -10.38
CA ARG A 15 0.89 3.57 -10.16
C ARG A 15 -0.26 4.21 -10.91
N THR A 16 -0.99 3.40 -11.65
CA THR A 16 -2.26 3.77 -12.27
C THR A 16 -3.32 4.08 -11.21
N PRO A 17 -4.40 4.81 -11.55
CA PRO A 17 -5.49 5.07 -10.61
C PRO A 17 -6.15 3.80 -10.06
N ASP A 18 -6.15 2.70 -10.80
CA ASP A 18 -6.77 1.43 -10.37
C ASP A 18 -5.85 0.65 -9.42
N GLU A 19 -4.54 0.62 -9.69
CA GLU A 19 -3.53 0.12 -8.74
C GLU A 19 -3.59 0.88 -7.41
N GLN A 20 -3.70 2.22 -7.46
CA GLN A 20 -3.84 3.02 -6.23
C GLN A 20 -5.10 2.67 -5.43
N LYS A 21 -6.21 2.33 -6.10
CA LYS A 21 -7.43 1.88 -5.39
C LYS A 21 -7.24 0.51 -4.76
N TYR A 22 -6.55 -0.39 -5.48
CA TYR A 22 -6.20 -1.70 -4.97
C TYR A 22 -5.31 -1.58 -3.73
N ASP A 23 -4.23 -0.80 -3.80
CA ASP A 23 -3.30 -0.59 -2.70
C ASP A 23 -3.98 -0.01 -1.46
N ARG A 24 -4.83 0.99 -1.64
CA ARG A 24 -5.64 1.57 -0.55
C ARG A 24 -6.54 0.54 0.12
N GLU A 25 -7.09 -0.41 -0.62
CA GLU A 25 -7.92 -1.46 -0.04
C GLU A 25 -7.09 -2.47 0.75
N VAL A 26 -5.90 -2.86 0.25
CA VAL A 26 -4.95 -3.69 1.01
C VAL A 26 -4.58 -3.02 2.33
N ILE A 27 -4.13 -1.76 2.27
CA ILE A 27 -3.75 -0.96 3.45
C ILE A 27 -4.93 -0.81 4.41
N ARG A 28 -6.15 -0.58 3.91
CA ARG A 28 -7.36 -0.48 4.74
C ARG A 28 -7.59 -1.75 5.57
N TRP A 29 -7.40 -2.94 4.99
CA TRP A 29 -7.57 -4.19 5.72
C TRP A 29 -6.42 -4.48 6.67
N MET A 30 -5.19 -4.11 6.33
CA MET A 30 -4.05 -4.18 7.25
C MET A 30 -4.26 -3.29 8.47
N ARG A 31 -4.70 -2.03 8.29
CA ARG A 31 -5.07 -1.11 9.37
C ARG A 31 -6.18 -1.65 10.28
N ARG A 32 -7.00 -2.58 9.78
CA ARG A 32 -8.03 -3.32 10.55
C ARG A 32 -7.51 -4.59 11.23
N GLY A 33 -6.20 -4.81 11.25
CA GLY A 33 -5.55 -5.95 11.90
C GLY A 33 -5.61 -7.25 11.09
N LYS A 34 -5.89 -7.21 9.78
CA LYS A 34 -5.78 -8.41 8.93
C LYS A 34 -4.31 -8.69 8.59
N SER A 35 -3.96 -9.96 8.51
CA SER A 35 -2.70 -10.38 7.89
C SER A 35 -2.65 -9.92 6.43
N ILE A 36 -1.45 -9.72 5.90
CA ILE A 36 -1.25 -9.31 4.51
C ILE A 36 -1.97 -10.24 3.52
N THR A 37 -1.92 -11.55 3.75
CA THR A 37 -2.63 -12.57 2.94
C THR A 37 -4.15 -12.34 2.89
N LYS A 38 -4.75 -12.02 4.05
CA LYS A 38 -6.19 -11.73 4.14
C LYS A 38 -6.55 -10.37 3.57
N ALA A 39 -5.66 -9.39 3.70
CA ALA A 39 -5.84 -8.07 3.13
C ALA A 39 -5.83 -8.12 1.59
N ILE A 40 -4.86 -8.84 1.02
CA ILE A 40 -4.77 -9.10 -0.43
C ILE A 40 -5.99 -9.87 -0.92
N ALA A 41 -6.40 -10.95 -0.24
CA ALA A 41 -7.58 -11.70 -0.63
C ALA A 41 -8.84 -10.80 -0.68
N LYS A 42 -8.97 -9.86 0.26
CA LYS A 42 -10.07 -8.89 0.28
C LYS A 42 -9.97 -7.84 -0.83
N ALA A 43 -8.76 -7.40 -1.16
CA ALA A 43 -8.54 -6.49 -2.28
C ALA A 43 -8.84 -7.18 -3.62
N ASN A 44 -8.38 -8.42 -3.81
CA ASN A 44 -8.67 -9.26 -4.98
C ASN A 44 -10.18 -9.48 -5.19
N GLU A 45 -10.93 -9.71 -4.11
CA GLU A 45 -12.39 -9.86 -4.16
C GLU A 45 -13.07 -8.60 -4.69
N LYS A 46 -12.56 -7.42 -4.32
CA LYS A 46 -13.14 -6.12 -4.67
C LYS A 46 -12.67 -5.59 -6.02
N TYR A 47 -11.43 -5.87 -6.39
CA TYR A 47 -10.75 -5.39 -7.58
C TYR A 47 -10.13 -6.58 -8.35
N PRO A 48 -10.96 -7.43 -8.98
CA PRO A 48 -10.48 -8.66 -9.61
C PRO A 48 -9.55 -8.41 -10.81
N THR A 49 -9.60 -7.23 -11.43
CA THR A 49 -8.71 -6.85 -12.55
C THR A 49 -7.29 -6.56 -12.10
N GLU A 50 -7.12 -6.11 -10.85
CA GLU A 50 -5.82 -5.80 -10.22
C GLU A 50 -5.38 -6.92 -9.26
N ALA A 51 -5.98 -8.11 -9.38
CA ALA A 51 -5.81 -9.15 -8.39
C ALA A 51 -4.34 -9.60 -8.30
N LEU A 52 -3.73 -9.39 -7.14
CA LEU A 52 -2.36 -9.79 -6.89
C LEU A 52 -2.31 -11.29 -6.57
N GLN A 53 -1.51 -12.02 -7.35
CA GLN A 53 -1.14 -13.40 -7.05
C GLN A 53 0.14 -13.37 -6.24
N VAL A 54 0.08 -13.84 -4.99
CA VAL A 54 1.24 -13.88 -4.09
C VAL A 54 1.49 -15.32 -3.71
N ASP A 55 2.71 -15.77 -3.98
CA ASP A 55 3.24 -17.04 -3.48
C ASP A 55 3.95 -16.83 -2.13
N ASN A 56 4.31 -17.93 -1.48
CA ASN A 56 4.97 -17.85 -0.17
C ASN A 56 6.36 -17.19 -0.25
N ASP A 57 7.02 -17.26 -1.40
CA ASP A 57 8.38 -16.78 -1.60
C ASP A 57 8.41 -15.25 -1.73
N SER A 58 7.39 -14.66 -2.35
CA SER A 58 7.21 -13.20 -2.49
C SER A 58 6.46 -12.54 -1.33
N LEU A 59 5.83 -13.32 -0.44
CA LEU A 59 4.95 -12.79 0.61
C LEU A 59 5.65 -11.80 1.54
N VAL A 60 6.92 -12.07 1.89
CA VAL A 60 7.70 -11.20 2.78
C VAL A 60 7.96 -9.84 2.13
N GLU A 61 8.34 -9.83 0.86
CA GLU A 61 8.62 -8.60 0.11
C GLU A 61 7.34 -7.79 -0.13
N VAL A 62 6.24 -8.47 -0.50
CA VAL A 62 4.93 -7.85 -0.67
C VAL A 62 4.44 -7.24 0.65
N GLN A 63 4.62 -7.95 1.77
CA GLN A 63 4.28 -7.41 3.07
C GLN A 63 5.09 -6.14 3.39
N ALA A 64 6.41 -6.18 3.20
CA ALA A 64 7.27 -5.04 3.45
C ALA A 64 6.89 -3.83 2.57
N HIS A 65 6.52 -4.07 1.31
CA HIS A 65 6.04 -3.01 0.42
C HIS A 65 4.76 -2.36 0.95
N TYR A 66 3.76 -3.15 1.36
CA TYR A 66 2.50 -2.61 1.87
C TYR A 66 2.63 -1.96 3.26
N GLU A 67 3.55 -2.44 4.10
CA GLU A 67 3.91 -1.77 5.35
C GLU A 67 4.51 -0.39 5.08
N TYR A 68 5.45 -0.31 4.12
CA TYR A 68 6.02 0.97 3.69
C TYR A 68 4.94 1.94 3.17
N LEU A 69 4.04 1.47 2.30
CA LEU A 69 2.95 2.30 1.79
C LEU A 69 2.04 2.81 2.91
N ALA A 70 1.68 1.95 3.87
CA ALA A 70 0.83 2.33 4.98
C ALA A 70 1.47 3.41 5.89
N GLU A 71 2.78 3.30 6.13
CA GLU A 71 3.56 4.30 6.86
C GLU A 71 3.71 5.60 6.09
N HIS A 72 4.00 5.51 4.78
CA HIS A 72 4.09 6.66 3.89
C HIS A 72 2.79 7.47 3.92
N ASP A 73 1.64 6.81 3.75
CA ASP A 73 0.32 7.45 3.84
C ASP A 73 0.12 8.16 5.19
N ALA A 74 0.50 7.51 6.30
CA ALA A 74 0.36 8.10 7.63
C ALA A 74 1.26 9.34 7.83
N ILE A 75 2.46 9.35 7.25
CA ILE A 75 3.35 10.52 7.25
C ILE A 75 2.74 11.67 6.45
N MET A 76 2.20 11.36 5.27
CA MET A 76 1.59 12.37 4.39
C MET A 76 0.33 12.97 5.01
N GLU A 77 -0.54 12.15 5.60
CA GLU A 77 -1.73 12.60 6.35
C GLU A 77 -1.35 13.59 7.47
N LYS A 78 -0.29 13.29 8.25
CA LYS A 78 0.20 14.19 9.32
C LYS A 78 0.76 15.49 8.77
N LEU A 79 1.52 15.44 7.68
CA LEU A 79 2.10 16.63 7.05
C LEU A 79 1.02 17.57 6.51
N ASP A 80 -0.05 17.02 5.95
CA ASP A 80 -1.17 17.83 5.45
C ASP A 80 -1.99 18.42 6.60
N ALA A 81 -2.17 17.68 7.71
CA ALA A 81 -2.80 18.23 8.92
C ALA A 81 -2.01 19.40 9.54
N LEU A 82 -0.68 19.44 9.39
CA LEU A 82 0.17 20.52 9.91
C LEU A 82 0.18 21.77 9.03
N LYS A 83 -0.28 21.69 7.77
CA LYS A 83 -0.36 22.83 6.84
C LYS A 83 -1.69 23.58 6.94
N ASN A 84 -2.70 22.96 7.55
CA ASN A 84 -4.04 23.50 7.78
C ASN A 84 -4.17 24.09 9.18
#